data_AF-A0A914X4W6-F1
#
_entry.id   AF-A0A914X4W6-F1
#
_cell.length_a   1.000
_cell.length_b   1.000
_cell.length_c   1.000
_cell.angle_alpha   90.00
_cell.angle_beta   90.00
_cell.angle_gamma   90.00
#
_symmetry.space_group_name_H-M   'P 1'
#
loop_
_entity.id
_entity.type
_entity.pdbx_description
1 polymer ?
#
loop_
_entity_poly.entity_id
_entity_poly.type
_entity_poly.pdbx_seq_one_letter_code
_entity_poly.pdbx_strand_id
1 'polypeptide(L)'
;MLDTFCDAFSEDDENKLEYMDYFEIYKNSVEQFLTERLARTLPADFNMDHFLLSVEQMQEQLTDDAVLQNPDIQNIITSIMDFCAFKELVLSRKEAIKLDGLAEVLSITPFKMQ
;
A
#
# COMPACT_ATOMS: atom_id res chain seq x y z
N MET A 1 6.47 3.37 8.33
CA MET A 1 5.66 2.13 8.34
C MET A 1 6.34 1.04 7.55
N LEU A 2 6.50 1.18 6.23
CA LEU A 2 7.20 0.14 5.43
C LEU A 2 8.64 -0.09 5.90
N ASP A 3 9.35 0.96 6.29
CA ASP A 3 10.73 0.89 6.82
C ASP A 3 10.85 -0.04 8.04
N THR A 4 9.81 -0.11 8.89
CA THR A 4 9.81 -0.99 10.07
C THR A 4 9.51 -2.44 9.73
N PHE A 5 9.04 -2.73 8.51
CA PHE A 5 8.76 -4.09 8.04
C PHE A 5 9.98 -4.69 7.33
N CYS A 6 10.84 -3.87 6.74
CA CYS A 6 11.96 -4.31 5.89
C CYS A 6 12.89 -5.33 6.57
N ASP A 7 13.12 -5.24 7.88
CA ASP A 7 14.00 -6.17 8.60
C ASP A 7 13.40 -7.58 8.71
N ALA A 8 12.07 -7.71 8.77
CA ALA A 8 11.39 -8.99 8.87
C ALA A 8 11.34 -9.75 7.53
N PHE A 9 11.28 -9.03 6.41
CA PHE A 9 11.08 -9.62 5.09
C PHE A 9 12.35 -10.20 4.46
N SER A 10 12.29 -11.47 4.05
CA SER A 10 13.30 -12.19 3.27
C SER A 10 13.08 -12.00 1.76
N GLU A 11 14.19 -12.04 1.02
CA GLU A 11 14.22 -11.98 -0.45
C GLU A 11 13.96 -13.35 -1.10
N ASP A 12 13.77 -14.40 -0.30
CA ASP A 12 13.39 -15.73 -0.78
C ASP A 12 11.87 -15.84 -1.06
N ASP A 13 11.51 -16.88 -1.80
CA ASP A 13 10.12 -17.19 -2.14
C ASP A 13 9.30 -17.67 -0.93
N GLU A 14 9.94 -17.98 0.20
CA GLU A 14 9.26 -18.47 1.39
C GLU A 14 8.56 -17.33 2.15
N ASN A 15 7.27 -17.51 2.45
CA ASN A 15 6.50 -16.53 3.21
C ASN A 15 6.47 -16.91 4.68
N LYS A 16 6.88 -15.98 5.55
CA LYS A 16 6.78 -16.16 7.00
C LYS A 16 5.37 -15.83 7.46
N LEU A 17 4.93 -16.49 8.53
CA LEU A 17 3.60 -16.26 9.12
C LEU A 17 3.40 -14.80 9.56
N GLU A 18 4.45 -14.18 10.11
CA GLU A 18 4.44 -12.77 10.54
C GLU A 18 4.16 -11.77 9.40
N TYR A 19 4.36 -12.16 8.13
CA TYR A 19 4.05 -11.29 6.99
C TYR A 19 2.57 -10.91 6.93
N MET A 20 1.69 -11.77 7.46
CA MET A 20 0.26 -11.50 7.49
C MET A 20 -0.11 -10.45 8.53
N ASP A 21 0.56 -10.45 9.67
CA ASP A 21 0.37 -9.41 10.69
C ASP A 21 0.78 -8.03 10.13
N TYR A 22 1.93 -7.96 9.44
CA TYR A 22 2.35 -6.74 8.76
C TYR A 22 1.41 -6.31 7.65
N PHE A 23 0.86 -7.26 6.89
CA PHE A 23 -0.11 -6.98 5.84
C PHE A 23 -1.43 -6.44 6.41
N GLU A 24 -1.91 -6.97 7.53
CA GLU A 24 -3.09 -6.43 8.22
C GLU A 24 -2.86 -5.00 8.72
N ILE A 25 -1.69 -4.72 9.30
CA ILE A 25 -1.33 -3.36 9.71
C ILE A 25 -1.34 -2.41 8.50
N TYR A 26 -0.78 -2.85 7.37
CA TYR A 26 -0.77 -2.09 6.13
C TYR A 26 -2.19 -1.81 5.61
N LYS A 27 -3.03 -2.85 5.48
CA LYS A 27 -4.43 -2.72 5.03
C LYS A 27 -5.21 -1.74 5.91
N ASN A 28 -5.16 -1.93 7.23
CA ASN A 28 -5.86 -1.07 8.18
C ASN A 28 -5.43 0.39 8.04
N SER A 29 -4.15 0.64 7.77
CA SER A 29 -3.63 1.99 7.60
C SER A 29 -4.10 2.64 6.30
N VAL A 30 -4.18 1.87 5.21
CA VAL A 30 -4.76 2.35 3.94
C VAL A 30 -6.25 2.63 4.12
N GLU A 31 -7.01 1.71 4.71
CA GLU A 31 -8.44 1.84 4.95
C GLU A 31 -8.74 3.07 5.82
N GLN A 32 -7.97 3.28 6.89
CA GLN A 32 -8.08 4.45 7.73
C GLN A 32 -7.77 5.73 6.94
N PHE A 33 -6.69 5.75 6.16
CA PHE A 33 -6.34 6.90 5.34
C PHE A 33 -7.46 7.27 4.36
N LEU A 34 -8.04 6.28 3.67
CA LEU A 34 -9.16 6.49 2.74
C LEU A 34 -10.40 7.01 3.47
N THR A 35 -10.75 6.40 4.60
CA THR A 35 -11.89 6.80 5.44
C THR A 35 -11.76 8.25 5.88
N GLU A 36 -10.61 8.62 6.46
CA GLU A 36 -10.35 9.99 6.90
C GLU A 36 -10.34 10.98 5.74
N ARG A 37 -9.74 10.60 4.61
CA ARG A 37 -9.65 11.49 3.44
C ARG A 37 -11.03 11.76 2.85
N LEU A 38 -11.88 10.74 2.74
CA LEU A 38 -13.26 10.87 2.26
C LEU A 38 -14.09 11.71 3.23
N ALA A 39 -14.03 11.42 4.52
CA ALA A 39 -14.75 12.19 5.54
C ALA A 39 -14.37 13.69 5.56
N ARG A 40 -13.11 14.03 5.26
CA ARG A 40 -12.67 15.43 5.16
C ARG A 40 -13.08 16.12 3.86
N THR A 41 -13.39 15.37 2.81
CA THR A 41 -13.66 15.90 1.46
C THR A 41 -15.16 15.99 1.17
N LEU A 42 -15.93 15.08 1.77
CA LEU A 42 -17.37 14.96 1.60
C LEU A 42 -18.12 15.72 2.71
N PRO A 43 -19.46 15.86 2.61
CA PRO A 43 -20.27 16.51 3.63
C PRO A 43 -20.04 15.97 5.04
N ALA A 44 -20.33 16.79 6.05
CA ALA A 44 -20.02 16.49 7.45
C ALA A 44 -20.73 15.25 8.01
N ASP A 45 -21.79 14.78 7.35
CA ASP A 45 -22.55 13.58 7.64
C ASP A 45 -22.08 12.34 6.85
N PHE A 46 -20.94 12.43 6.15
CA PHE A 46 -20.35 11.28 5.48
C PHE A 46 -20.06 10.14 6.47
N ASN A 47 -20.57 8.96 6.12
CA ASN A 47 -20.37 7.73 6.86
C ASN A 47 -19.88 6.64 5.91
N MET A 48 -18.73 6.03 6.25
CA MET A 48 -18.08 5.03 5.40
C MET A 48 -18.92 3.76 5.26
N ASP A 49 -19.58 3.30 6.32
CA ASP A 49 -20.43 2.10 6.29
C ASP A 49 -21.63 2.29 5.35
N HIS A 50 -22.29 3.44 5.44
CA HIS A 50 -23.39 3.79 4.56
C HIS A 50 -22.92 3.93 3.10
N PHE A 51 -21.73 4.49 2.88
CA PHE A 51 -21.13 4.56 1.55
C PHE A 51 -20.89 3.17 0.97
N LEU A 52 -20.26 2.26 1.70
CA LEU A 52 -20.00 0.90 1.24
C LEU A 52 -21.28 0.14 0.92
N LEU A 53 -22.31 0.24 1.77
CA LEU A 53 -23.64 -0.32 1.50
C LEU A 53 -24.25 0.25 0.22
N SER A 54 -24.10 1.55 -0.01
CA SER A 54 -24.56 2.20 -1.24
C SER A 54 -23.79 1.68 -2.46
N VAL A 55 -22.48 1.46 -2.33
CA VAL A 55 -21.65 0.90 -3.40
C VAL A 55 -22.09 -0.52 -3.75
N GLU A 56 -22.30 -1.39 -2.76
CA GLU A 56 -22.78 -2.77 -2.97
C GLU A 56 -24.15 -2.79 -3.65
N GLN A 57 -25.10 -1.99 -3.15
CA GLN A 57 -26.44 -1.89 -3.75
C GLN A 57 -26.42 -1.31 -5.17
N MET A 58 -25.52 -0.35 -5.41
CA MET A 58 -25.30 0.17 -6.75
C MET A 58 -24.70 -0.91 -7.65
N GLN A 59 -23.71 -1.70 -7.21
CA GLN A 59 -23.15 -2.78 -8.04
C GLN A 59 -24.21 -3.75 -8.60
N GLU A 60 -25.29 -4.00 -7.86
CA GLU A 60 -26.43 -4.81 -8.33
C GLU A 60 -27.33 -4.09 -9.36
N GLN A 61 -27.25 -2.76 -9.46
CA GLN A 61 -28.10 -1.88 -10.28
C GLN A 61 -27.32 -1.10 -11.36
N LEU A 62 -25.98 -1.20 -11.38
CA LEU A 62 -25.12 -0.31 -12.17
C LEU A 62 -25.10 -0.66 -13.65
N THR A 63 -25.15 0.40 -14.45
CA THR A 63 -24.79 0.43 -15.87
C THR A 63 -23.28 0.69 -16.02
N ASP A 64 -22.69 0.36 -17.18
CA ASP A 64 -21.24 0.39 -17.44
C ASP A 64 -20.51 1.74 -17.16
N ASP A 65 -21.24 2.84 -16.93
CA ASP A 65 -20.71 4.21 -16.75
C ASP A 65 -20.44 4.62 -15.28
N ALA A 66 -20.56 3.69 -14.33
CA ALA A 66 -20.24 3.99 -12.94
C ALA A 66 -18.74 4.16 -12.73
N VAL A 67 -18.30 5.24 -12.07
CA VAL A 67 -16.88 5.46 -11.74
C VAL A 67 -16.26 4.28 -10.97
N LEU A 68 -17.02 3.60 -10.10
CA LEU A 68 -16.55 2.42 -9.37
C LEU A 68 -16.53 1.12 -10.21
N GLN A 69 -17.16 1.12 -11.40
CA GLN A 69 -17.03 0.05 -12.40
C GLN A 69 -15.87 0.32 -13.37
N ASN A 70 -15.19 1.46 -13.24
CA ASN A 70 -14.00 1.72 -14.04
C ASN A 70 -12.91 0.68 -13.68
N PRO A 71 -12.47 -0.14 -14.66
CA PRO A 71 -11.48 -1.19 -14.40
C PRO A 71 -10.17 -0.65 -13.83
N ASP A 72 -9.75 0.55 -14.20
CA ASP A 72 -8.51 1.15 -13.70
C ASP A 72 -8.59 1.44 -12.21
N ILE A 73 -9.75 1.93 -11.74
CA ILE A 73 -9.99 2.19 -10.31
C ILE A 73 -10.06 0.88 -9.54
N GLN A 74 -10.77 -0.12 -10.06
CA GLN A 74 -10.85 -1.44 -9.42
C GLN A 74 -9.48 -2.13 -9.35
N ASN A 75 -8.67 -2.04 -10.41
CA ASN A 75 -7.33 -2.59 -10.44
C ASN A 75 -6.42 -1.92 -9.40
N ILE A 76 -6.51 -0.59 -9.23
CA ILE A 76 -5.75 0.13 -8.21
C ILE A 76 -6.17 -0.31 -6.80
N ILE A 77 -7.48 -0.39 -6.52
CA ILE A 77 -7.97 -0.82 -5.20
C ILE A 77 -7.55 -2.27 -4.93
N THR A 78 -7.65 -3.14 -5.93
CA THR A 78 -7.30 -4.56 -5.81
C THR A 78 -5.80 -4.75 -5.60
N SER A 79 -4.95 -4.00 -6.30
CA SER A 79 -3.49 -4.12 -6.14
C SER A 79 -3.01 -3.68 -4.77
N ILE A 80 -3.68 -2.71 -4.14
CA ILE A 80 -3.40 -2.31 -2.76
C ILE A 80 -3.78 -3.41 -1.77
N MET A 81 -4.77 -4.24 -2.10
CA MET A 81 -5.23 -5.35 -1.26
C MET A 81 -4.59 -6.70 -1.63
N ASP A 82 -3.60 -6.70 -2.53
CA ASP A 82 -2.89 -7.90 -2.94
C ASP A 82 -1.62 -8.12 -2.10
N PHE A 83 -1.47 -9.33 -1.57
CA PHE A 83 -0.33 -9.66 -0.70
C PHE A 83 1.00 -9.70 -1.48
N CYS A 84 0.99 -10.19 -2.72
CA CYS A 84 2.20 -10.28 -3.53
C CYS A 84 2.74 -8.89 -3.85
N ALA A 85 1.86 -7.97 -4.30
CA ALA A 85 2.21 -6.57 -4.53
C ALA A 85 2.71 -5.88 -3.24
N PHE A 86 2.10 -6.19 -2.09
CA PHE A 86 2.60 -5.71 -0.80
C PHE A 86 4.01 -6.23 -0.47
N LYS A 87 4.27 -7.53 -0.65
CA LYS A 87 5.60 -8.12 -0.41
C LYS A 87 6.65 -7.46 -1.31
N GLU A 88 6.36 -7.30 -2.59
CA GLU A 88 7.23 -6.61 -3.56
C GLU A 88 7.49 -5.14 -3.16
N LEU A 89 6.46 -4.44 -2.66
CA LEU A 89 6.60 -3.08 -2.16
C LEU A 89 7.54 -2.99 -0.95
N VAL A 90 7.44 -3.93 0.01
CA VAL A 90 8.34 -3.95 1.17
C VAL A 90 9.79 -4.28 0.76
N LEU A 91 9.97 -5.22 -0.18
CA LEU A 91 11.28 -5.60 -0.68
C LEU A 91 11.94 -4.48 -1.49
N SER A 92 11.21 -3.82 -2.39
CA SER A 92 11.72 -2.65 -3.12
C SER A 92 12.11 -1.50 -2.17
N ARG A 93 11.34 -1.29 -1.09
CA ARG A 93 11.71 -0.31 -0.06
C ARG A 93 12.99 -0.71 0.68
N LYS A 94 13.16 -2.00 1.00
CA LYS A 94 14.38 -2.54 1.62
C LYS A 94 15.60 -2.31 0.73
N GLU A 95 15.48 -2.54 -0.57
CA GLU A 95 16.54 -2.28 -1.55
C GLU A 95 16.89 -0.79 -1.64
N ALA A 96 15.89 0.10 -1.64
CA ALA A 96 16.11 1.54 -1.66
C ALA A 96 16.91 2.01 -0.43
N ILE A 97 16.57 1.51 0.77
CA ILE A 97 17.29 1.82 2.01
C ILE A 97 18.76 1.35 1.94
N LYS A 98 19.00 0.15 1.39
CA LYS A 98 20.37 -0.36 1.18
C LYS A 98 21.15 0.56 0.23
N LEU A 99 20.53 1.00 -0.86
CA LEU A 99 21.18 1.85 -1.85
C LEU A 99 21.52 3.24 -1.27
N ASP A 100 20.61 3.84 -0.51
CA ASP A 100 20.84 5.12 0.17
C ASP A 100 22.04 5.02 1.15
N GLY A 101 22.10 3.93 1.94
CA GLY A 101 23.23 3.68 2.84
C GLY A 101 24.56 3.48 2.10
N LEU A 102 24.56 2.81 0.94
CA LEU A 102 25.77 2.65 0.11
C LEU A 102 26.23 3.99 -0.49
N ALA A 103 25.30 4.83 -0.93
CA ALA A 103 25.62 6.16 -1.46
C ALA A 103 26.29 7.05 -0.39
N GLU A 104 25.82 6.97 0.86
CA GLU A 104 26.41 7.68 1.98
C GLU A 104 27.83 7.17 2.30
N VAL A 105 28.06 5.86 2.27
CA VAL A 105 29.40 5.27 2.47
C VAL A 105 30.38 5.67 1.37
N LEU A 106 29.95 5.65 0.09
CA LEU A 106 30.78 6.04 -1.04
C LEU A 106 31.12 7.55 -1.03
N SER A 107 30.21 8.38 -0.49
CA SER A 107 30.44 9.82 -0.29
C SER A 107 31.55 10.12 0.73
N ILE A 108 31.89 9.19 1.62
CA ILE A 108 32.84 9.41 2.72
C ILE A 108 34.28 9.00 2.35
N THR A 109 34.48 8.26 1.25
CA THR A 109 35.82 7.86 0.79
C THR A 109 36.40 8.85 -0.23
N PRO A 110 37.41 9.69 0.13
CA PRO A 110 38.14 10.44 -0.86
C PRO A 110 39.03 9.48 -1.66
N PHE A 111 38.67 9.25 -2.91
CA PHE A 111 39.47 8.48 -3.86
C PHE A 111 40.76 9.25 -4.16
N LYS A 112 41.85 8.95 -3.43
CA LYS A 112 43.19 9.44 -3.78
C LYS A 112 43.79 8.52 -4.84
N MET A 113 43.69 8.94 -6.09
CA MET A 113 44.47 8.36 -7.19
C MET A 113 45.94 8.76 -7.01
N GLN A 114 46.84 7.78 -6.85
CA GLN A 114 48.30 7.98 -6.94
C GLN A 114 48.76 7.85 -8.39
#